data_AF-G7WIX2-F1
#
_entry.id   AF-G7WIX2-F1
#
_cell.length_a   1.000
_cell.length_b   1.000
_cell.length_c   1.000
_cell.angle_alpha   90.00
_cell.angle_beta   90.00
_cell.angle_gamma   90.00
#
_symmetry.space_group_name_H-M   'P 1'
#
loop_
_entity.id
_entity.type
_entity.pdbx_description
1 polymer ?
#
loop_
_entity_poly.entity_id
_entity_poly.type
_entity_poly.pdbx_seq_one_letter_code
_entity_poly.pdbx_strand_id
1 'polypeptide(L)'
;MSNNQLEVNLKLVNQKVQFIGVSESNLDHPLTLDYLPPLGDGQGFRGLELFLMSFTGCVSTAMVYLLRKKGKEISGFQVKAIGIRRENPLSLQAIHLQVTLESIDAVESDLQSVIKEAEEISPVWLVLKNNVEVRIDYEIVRMNPIKMTSAVCGLFCPSCTVFIATNEDPERLKKLAVTLKQTVEETHCQGCRSKHKTAYCRNCTMIECARQKGIEFCGECEEFPCAEIKTFQALKPHRIDLWQSHQRIKEVGYEQWAGEMSEHYACPICHTLNSAYDLVCRKCGNDPSCKYVEINKEAIVSHIRRTL
;
A
#
# COMPACT_ATOMS: atom_id res chain seq x y z
N MET A 1 -22.41 -4.64 -32.18
CA MET A 1 -21.82 -5.95 -32.50
C MET A 1 -20.49 -6.00 -31.78
N SER A 2 -20.32 -6.87 -30.78
CA SER A 2 -19.00 -7.05 -30.17
C SER A 2 -18.11 -7.68 -31.23
N ASN A 3 -17.12 -6.94 -31.71
CA ASN A 3 -16.14 -7.52 -32.62
C ASN A 3 -15.31 -8.52 -31.80
N ASN A 4 -15.51 -9.82 -32.02
CA ASN A 4 -14.82 -10.89 -31.27
C ASN A 4 -13.38 -11.12 -31.79
N GLN A 5 -12.81 -10.13 -32.46
CA GLN A 5 -11.50 -10.19 -33.09
C GLN A 5 -10.50 -9.36 -32.27
N LEU A 6 -9.31 -9.92 -32.07
CA LEU A 6 -8.17 -9.21 -31.49
C LEU A 6 -7.14 -8.96 -32.60
N GLU A 7 -6.83 -7.70 -32.84
CA GLU A 7 -5.89 -7.28 -33.89
C GLU A 7 -4.71 -6.51 -33.30
N VAL A 8 -3.51 -6.85 -33.78
CA VAL A 8 -2.26 -6.13 -33.50
C VAL A 8 -1.51 -5.92 -34.80
N ASN A 9 -0.86 -4.76 -34.92
CA ASN A 9 -0.10 -4.37 -36.11
C ASN A 9 1.37 -4.23 -35.75
N LEU A 10 2.26 -4.86 -36.52
CA LEU A 10 3.71 -4.77 -36.35
C LEU A 10 4.36 -4.16 -37.58
N LYS A 11 5.33 -3.27 -37.37
CA LYS A 11 6.11 -2.62 -38.43
C LYS A 11 7.60 -2.76 -38.17
N LEU A 12 8.34 -3.29 -39.16
CA LEU A 12 9.80 -3.30 -39.14
C LEU A 12 10.32 -1.86 -39.24
N VAL A 13 11.24 -1.46 -38.35
CA VAL A 13 11.69 -0.06 -38.23
C VAL A 13 13.18 0.16 -38.54
N ASN A 14 13.94 -0.91 -38.75
CA ASN A 14 15.34 -0.83 -39.15
C ASN A 14 15.73 -1.96 -40.13
N GLN A 15 17.01 -2.03 -40.50
CA GLN A 15 17.54 -3.06 -41.41
C GLN A 15 17.82 -4.41 -40.73
N LYS A 16 17.57 -4.50 -39.42
CA LYS A 16 17.72 -5.71 -38.61
C LYS A 16 16.34 -6.31 -38.33
N VAL A 17 16.06 -6.74 -37.09
CA VAL A 17 14.80 -7.37 -36.68
C VAL A 17 14.05 -6.57 -35.61
N GLN A 18 14.22 -5.24 -35.60
CA GLN A 18 13.46 -4.39 -34.68
C GLN A 18 12.08 -4.08 -35.25
N PHE A 19 11.04 -4.37 -34.46
CA PHE A 19 9.64 -4.09 -34.80
C PHE A 19 9.01 -3.17 -33.75
N ILE A 20 8.10 -2.31 -34.20
CA ILE A 20 7.17 -1.60 -33.32
C ILE A 20 5.78 -2.22 -33.50
N GLY A 21 5.17 -2.62 -32.37
CA GLY A 21 3.84 -3.21 -32.31
C GLY A 21 2.83 -2.33 -31.59
N VAL A 22 1.60 -2.25 -32.11
CA VAL A 22 0.46 -1.56 -31.49
C VAL A 22 -0.80 -2.42 -31.57
N SER A 23 -1.75 -2.21 -30.65
CA SER A 23 -3.12 -2.75 -30.77
C SER A 23 -4.10 -1.64 -31.13
N GLU A 24 -5.28 -1.98 -31.66
CA GLU A 24 -6.33 -0.99 -31.94
C GLU A 24 -6.70 -0.15 -30.70
N SER A 25 -6.67 -0.79 -29.52
CA SER A 25 -6.97 -0.16 -28.23
C SER A 25 -5.82 0.64 -27.64
N ASN A 26 -4.59 0.53 -28.16
CA ASN A 26 -3.39 1.14 -27.58
C ASN A 26 -2.45 1.68 -28.67
N LEU A 27 -2.98 2.51 -29.57
CA LEU A 27 -2.20 3.08 -30.69
C LEU A 27 -1.05 3.99 -30.20
N ASP A 28 -1.26 4.71 -29.10
CA ASP A 28 -0.27 5.65 -28.54
C ASP A 28 0.70 5.01 -27.54
N HIS A 29 0.66 3.68 -27.39
CA HIS A 29 1.53 2.90 -26.49
C HIS A 29 2.26 1.79 -27.24
N PRO A 30 3.16 2.14 -28.18
CA PRO A 30 3.90 1.16 -28.95
C PRO A 30 4.80 0.30 -28.07
N LEU A 31 4.85 -1.00 -28.39
CA LEU A 31 5.82 -1.94 -27.84
C LEU A 31 6.94 -2.16 -28.84
N THR A 32 8.18 -2.03 -28.39
CA THR A 32 9.36 -2.35 -29.21
C THR A 32 9.75 -3.80 -28.99
N LEU A 33 9.72 -4.58 -30.07
CA LEU A 33 10.25 -5.94 -30.14
C LEU A 33 11.61 -5.91 -30.83
N ASP A 34 12.58 -6.63 -30.28
CA ASP A 34 13.91 -6.74 -30.86
C ASP A 34 14.57 -8.07 -30.46
N TYR A 35 15.76 -8.31 -30.98
CA TYR A 35 16.60 -9.45 -30.62
C TYR A 35 18.00 -9.00 -30.20
N LEU A 36 18.80 -9.94 -29.73
CA LEU A 36 20.20 -9.67 -29.40
C LEU A 36 21.06 -9.53 -30.68
N PRO A 37 22.15 -8.75 -30.63
CA PRO A 37 23.17 -8.79 -31.66
C PRO A 37 23.70 -10.23 -31.90
N PRO A 38 24.02 -10.60 -33.15
CA PRO A 38 24.08 -9.75 -34.34
C PRO A 38 22.73 -9.55 -35.05
N LEU A 39 21.70 -10.33 -34.70
CA LEU A 39 20.41 -10.30 -35.40
C LEU A 39 19.64 -9.00 -35.14
N GLY A 40 19.62 -8.54 -33.89
CA GLY A 40 18.98 -7.28 -33.47
C GLY A 40 19.96 -6.27 -32.88
N ASP A 41 19.41 -5.26 -32.21
CA ASP A 41 20.17 -4.21 -31.53
C ASP A 41 20.07 -4.29 -29.99
N GLY A 42 19.24 -5.20 -29.46
CA GLY A 42 18.98 -5.34 -28.03
C GLY A 42 18.18 -4.17 -27.43
N GLN A 43 17.45 -3.41 -28.25
CA GLN A 43 16.73 -2.20 -27.86
C GLN A 43 15.23 -2.42 -27.63
N GLY A 44 14.81 -3.68 -27.47
CA GLY A 44 13.41 -4.07 -27.29
C GLY A 44 13.27 -5.42 -26.62
N PHE A 45 12.03 -5.81 -26.35
CA PHE A 45 11.72 -7.10 -25.74
C PHE A 45 11.89 -8.23 -26.77
N ARG A 46 12.45 -9.35 -26.33
CA ARG A 46 12.40 -10.59 -27.13
C ARG A 46 11.00 -11.18 -27.06
N GLY A 47 10.63 -11.95 -28.09
CA GLY A 47 9.29 -12.55 -28.18
C GLY A 47 8.89 -13.35 -26.93
N LEU A 48 9.79 -14.17 -26.38
CA LEU A 48 9.52 -14.93 -25.16
C LEU A 48 9.45 -14.09 -23.89
N GLU A 49 10.13 -12.94 -23.84
CA GLU A 49 10.03 -12.02 -22.69
C GLU A 49 8.67 -11.32 -22.69
N LEU A 50 8.26 -10.81 -23.86
CA LEU A 50 6.98 -10.16 -24.00
C LEU A 50 5.82 -11.14 -23.76
N PHE A 51 5.99 -12.39 -24.21
CA PHE A 51 5.06 -13.47 -23.91
C PHE A 51 4.97 -13.78 -22.40
N LEU A 52 6.11 -13.93 -21.72
CA LEU A 52 6.14 -14.18 -20.28
C LEU A 52 5.50 -13.03 -19.48
N MET A 53 5.72 -11.78 -19.90
CA MET A 53 5.05 -10.61 -19.32
C MET A 53 3.54 -10.65 -19.53
N SER A 54 3.09 -10.97 -20.75
CA SER A 54 1.66 -11.10 -21.08
C SER A 54 0.98 -12.17 -20.24
N PHE A 55 1.58 -13.37 -20.15
CA PHE A 55 1.08 -14.47 -19.32
C PHE A 55 1.00 -14.04 -17.85
N THR A 56 2.10 -13.50 -17.30
CA THR A 56 2.17 -13.07 -15.90
C THR A 56 1.11 -12.01 -15.58
N GLY A 57 0.93 -11.02 -16.45
CA GLY A 57 -0.08 -9.96 -16.28
C GLY A 57 -1.51 -10.51 -16.32
N CYS A 58 -1.80 -11.43 -17.24
CA CYS A 58 -3.12 -12.04 -17.36
C CYS A 58 -3.47 -12.90 -16.14
N VAL A 59 -2.56 -13.77 -15.70
CA VAL A 59 -2.75 -14.61 -14.51
C VAL A 59 -2.88 -13.75 -13.26
N SER A 60 -2.02 -12.73 -13.09
CA SER A 60 -2.09 -11.79 -11.97
C SER A 60 -3.43 -11.05 -11.92
N THR A 61 -3.95 -10.62 -13.08
CA THR A 61 -5.25 -9.95 -13.18
C THR A 61 -6.38 -10.88 -12.70
N ALA A 62 -6.38 -12.14 -13.13
CA ALA A 62 -7.36 -13.13 -12.69
C ALA A 62 -7.27 -13.36 -11.17
N MET A 63 -6.06 -13.55 -10.64
CA MET A 63 -5.85 -13.78 -9.21
C MET A 63 -6.33 -12.60 -8.35
N VAL A 64 -5.94 -11.37 -8.70
CA VAL A 64 -6.35 -10.15 -7.98
C VAL A 64 -7.87 -9.96 -8.04
N TYR A 65 -8.48 -10.20 -9.20
CA TYR A 65 -9.94 -10.15 -9.35
C TYR A 65 -10.63 -11.15 -8.41
N LEU A 66 -10.20 -12.41 -8.40
CA LEU A 66 -10.82 -13.46 -7.59
C LEU A 66 -10.64 -13.23 -6.09
N LEU A 67 -9.47 -12.78 -5.64
CA LEU A 67 -9.24 -12.41 -4.25
C LEU A 67 -10.21 -11.30 -3.80
N ARG A 68 -10.36 -10.24 -4.61
CA ARG A 68 -11.33 -9.16 -4.35
C ARG A 68 -12.77 -9.67 -4.35
N LYS A 69 -13.12 -10.58 -5.27
CA LYS A 69 -14.45 -11.20 -5.32
C LYS A 69 -14.75 -12.02 -4.06
N LYS A 70 -13.72 -12.63 -3.44
CA LYS A 70 -13.81 -13.31 -2.13
C LYS A 70 -13.78 -12.35 -0.94
N GLY A 71 -13.82 -11.04 -1.17
CA GLY A 71 -13.86 -10.01 -0.12
C GLY A 71 -12.53 -9.68 0.53
N LYS A 72 -11.40 -10.17 -0.02
CA LYS A 72 -10.07 -9.97 0.56
C LYS A 72 -9.53 -8.57 0.29
N GLU A 73 -8.90 -7.98 1.30
CA GLU A 73 -8.22 -6.68 1.16
C GLU A 73 -6.79 -6.91 0.67
N ILE A 74 -6.49 -6.41 -0.53
CA ILE A 74 -5.17 -6.50 -1.16
C ILE A 74 -4.52 -5.12 -1.09
N SER A 75 -3.51 -4.98 -0.24
CA SER A 75 -2.72 -3.74 -0.15
C SER A 75 -1.53 -3.72 -1.11
N GLY A 76 -1.07 -4.90 -1.54
CA GLY A 76 0.05 -5.07 -2.46
C GLY A 76 0.00 -6.43 -3.16
N PHE A 77 0.44 -6.48 -4.41
CA PHE A 77 0.52 -7.73 -5.19
C PHE A 77 1.70 -7.62 -6.16
N GLN A 78 2.69 -8.47 -6.00
CA GLN A 78 3.88 -8.50 -6.85
C GLN A 78 4.12 -9.92 -7.36
N VAL A 79 4.62 -10.03 -8.59
CA VAL A 79 4.95 -11.33 -9.18
C VAL A 79 6.30 -11.24 -9.88
N LYS A 80 7.20 -12.16 -9.52
CA LYS A 80 8.39 -12.46 -10.31
C LYS A 80 8.13 -13.69 -11.16
N ALA A 81 8.37 -13.58 -12.47
CA ALA A 81 8.16 -14.66 -13.42
C ALA A 81 9.49 -15.17 -13.99
N ILE A 82 9.65 -16.48 -14.04
CA ILE A 82 10.85 -17.15 -14.56
C ILE A 82 10.40 -18.12 -15.64
N GLY A 83 10.87 -17.91 -16.87
CA GLY A 83 10.60 -18.81 -18.00
C GLY A 83 11.77 -19.73 -18.29
N ILE A 84 11.55 -21.04 -18.23
CA ILE A 84 12.55 -22.07 -18.58
C ILE A 84 12.39 -22.43 -20.06
N ARG A 85 13.47 -22.28 -20.82
CA ARG A 85 13.49 -22.46 -22.28
C ARG A 85 14.27 -23.70 -22.68
N ARG A 86 13.84 -24.36 -23.75
CA ARG A 86 14.63 -25.32 -24.52
C ARG A 86 15.15 -24.60 -25.76
N GLU A 87 16.39 -24.86 -26.17
CA GLU A 87 17.00 -24.14 -27.31
C GLU A 87 16.75 -24.81 -28.68
N ASN A 88 16.49 -26.13 -28.72
CA ASN A 88 16.37 -26.88 -29.98
C ASN A 88 15.17 -27.85 -29.98
N PRO A 89 14.02 -27.48 -30.59
CA PRO A 89 13.71 -26.14 -31.08
C PRO A 89 13.55 -25.14 -29.93
N LEU A 90 13.72 -23.84 -30.23
CA LEU A 90 13.54 -22.78 -29.23
C LEU A 90 12.08 -22.75 -28.76
N SER A 91 11.83 -23.14 -27.51
CA SER A 91 10.49 -23.16 -26.93
C SER A 91 10.52 -22.89 -25.43
N LEU A 92 9.37 -22.46 -24.89
CA LEU A 92 9.17 -22.32 -23.45
C LEU A 92 8.65 -23.66 -22.90
N GLN A 93 9.33 -24.23 -21.90
CA GLN A 93 8.95 -25.51 -21.29
C GLN A 93 8.19 -25.34 -19.99
N ALA A 94 8.63 -24.38 -19.15
CA ALA A 94 8.02 -24.12 -17.87
C ALA A 94 7.99 -22.63 -17.55
N ILE A 95 7.00 -22.23 -16.78
CA ILE A 95 6.87 -20.90 -16.16
C ILE A 95 6.76 -21.09 -14.66
N HIS A 96 7.63 -20.42 -13.93
CA HIS A 96 7.58 -20.35 -12.48
C HIS A 96 7.23 -18.92 -12.06
N LEU A 97 6.08 -18.77 -11.40
CA LEU A 97 5.64 -17.53 -10.80
C LEU A 97 5.92 -17.56 -9.30
N GLN A 98 6.51 -16.49 -8.78
CA GLN A 98 6.70 -16.24 -7.35
C GLN A 98 5.84 -15.03 -6.97
N VAL A 99 4.74 -15.29 -6.27
CA VAL A 99 3.73 -14.27 -5.91
C VAL A 99 3.97 -13.78 -4.49
N THR A 100 4.04 -12.47 -4.30
CA THR A 100 4.01 -11.83 -2.98
C THR A 100 2.70 -11.07 -2.84
N LEU A 101 1.83 -11.55 -1.93
CA LEU A 101 0.55 -10.94 -1.61
C LEU A 101 0.65 -10.21 -0.28
N GLU A 102 0.38 -8.91 -0.27
CA GLU A 102 0.17 -8.16 0.97
C GLU A 102 -1.32 -8.03 1.26
N SER A 103 -1.75 -8.57 2.40
CA SER A 103 -3.15 -8.58 2.82
C SER A 103 -3.28 -8.72 4.33
N ILE A 104 -4.29 -8.08 4.92
CA ILE A 104 -4.59 -8.21 6.35
C ILE A 104 -5.35 -9.50 6.68
N ASP A 105 -6.12 -10.03 5.72
CA ASP A 105 -7.16 -11.02 5.96
C ASP A 105 -7.11 -12.23 5.00
N ALA A 106 -6.22 -12.21 4.00
CA ALA A 106 -5.97 -13.38 3.17
C ALA A 106 -5.24 -14.48 3.95
N VAL A 107 -5.64 -15.71 3.70
CA VAL A 107 -5.00 -16.92 4.20
C VAL A 107 -4.59 -17.81 3.02
N GLU A 108 -3.74 -18.79 3.29
CA GLU A 108 -3.19 -19.69 2.28
C GLU A 108 -4.27 -20.40 1.45
N SER A 109 -5.36 -20.85 2.07
CA SER A 109 -6.48 -21.48 1.37
C SER A 109 -7.15 -20.56 0.34
N ASP A 110 -7.12 -19.23 0.55
CA ASP A 110 -7.64 -18.28 -0.42
C ASP A 110 -6.78 -18.29 -1.68
N LEU A 111 -5.45 -18.21 -1.55
CA LEU A 111 -4.52 -18.24 -2.69
C LEU A 111 -4.58 -19.58 -3.42
N GLN A 112 -4.61 -20.70 -2.70
CA GLN A 112 -4.74 -22.02 -3.31
C GLN A 112 -6.01 -22.14 -4.17
N SER A 113 -7.16 -21.69 -3.63
CA SER A 113 -8.42 -21.65 -4.37
C SER A 113 -8.33 -20.73 -5.59
N VAL A 114 -7.77 -19.54 -5.41
CA VAL A 114 -7.66 -18.53 -6.47
C VAL A 114 -6.74 -18.95 -7.60
N ILE A 115 -5.62 -19.62 -7.30
CA ILE A 115 -4.70 -20.16 -8.32
C ILE A 115 -5.43 -21.20 -9.18
N LYS A 116 -6.14 -22.14 -8.53
CA LYS A 116 -6.93 -23.16 -9.23
C LYS A 116 -8.03 -22.55 -10.11
N GLU A 117 -8.72 -21.53 -9.60
CA GLU A 117 -9.73 -20.81 -10.38
C GLU A 117 -9.11 -20.00 -11.54
N ALA A 118 -7.94 -19.39 -11.33
CA ALA A 118 -7.23 -18.61 -12.35
C ALA A 118 -6.76 -19.48 -13.52
N GLU A 119 -6.33 -20.72 -13.27
CA GLU A 119 -5.99 -21.71 -14.31
C GLU A 119 -7.16 -21.97 -15.27
N GLU A 120 -8.40 -21.93 -14.77
CA GLU A 120 -9.61 -22.23 -15.56
C GLU A 120 -10.18 -21.03 -16.30
N ILE A 121 -9.86 -19.79 -15.88
CA ILE A 121 -10.45 -18.57 -16.46
C ILE A 121 -9.47 -17.65 -17.16
N SER A 122 -8.16 -17.77 -16.93
CA SER A 122 -7.15 -16.90 -17.54
C SER A 122 -6.99 -17.24 -19.03
N PRO A 123 -7.34 -16.34 -19.96
CA PRO A 123 -7.27 -16.64 -21.39
C PRO A 123 -5.87 -17.05 -21.85
N VAL A 124 -4.83 -16.41 -21.33
CA VAL A 124 -3.43 -16.71 -21.71
C VAL A 124 -2.96 -18.03 -21.10
N TRP A 125 -3.44 -18.42 -19.91
CA TRP A 125 -3.15 -19.74 -19.35
C TRP A 125 -3.84 -20.85 -20.14
N LEU A 126 -5.10 -20.67 -20.51
CA LEU A 126 -5.86 -21.65 -21.30
C LEU A 126 -5.18 -21.98 -22.64
N VAL A 127 -4.54 -21.00 -23.29
CA VAL A 127 -3.76 -21.21 -24.52
C VAL A 127 -2.52 -22.09 -24.29
N LEU A 128 -1.92 -22.02 -23.11
CA LEU A 128 -0.72 -22.78 -22.75
C LEU A 128 -0.98 -24.16 -22.14
N LYS A 129 -2.23 -24.42 -21.73
CA LYS A 129 -2.61 -25.64 -21.02
C LYS A 129 -2.11 -26.87 -21.81
N ASN A 130 -1.45 -27.79 -21.11
CA ASN A 130 -0.82 -29.01 -21.64
C ASN A 130 0.46 -28.85 -22.48
N ASN A 131 0.90 -27.62 -22.80
CA ASN A 131 2.12 -27.37 -23.57
C ASN A 131 3.27 -26.81 -22.73
N VAL A 132 2.94 -26.08 -21.67
CA VAL A 132 3.91 -25.43 -20.78
C VAL A 132 3.54 -25.75 -19.34
N GLU A 133 4.50 -26.25 -18.56
CA GLU A 133 4.31 -26.47 -17.13
C GLU A 133 4.25 -25.11 -16.40
N VAL A 134 3.23 -24.91 -15.57
CA VAL A 134 3.12 -23.68 -14.77
C VAL A 134 3.17 -24.04 -13.29
N ARG A 135 4.16 -23.50 -12.60
CA ARG A 135 4.28 -23.58 -11.15
C ARG A 135 4.10 -22.20 -10.53
N ILE A 136 3.31 -22.11 -9.47
CA ILE A 136 3.15 -20.88 -8.69
C ILE A 136 3.53 -21.18 -7.25
N ASP A 137 4.60 -20.53 -6.77
CA ASP A 137 4.87 -20.41 -5.34
C ASP A 137 4.39 -19.04 -4.87
N TYR A 138 4.01 -18.93 -3.60
CA TYR A 138 3.50 -17.68 -3.05
C TYR A 138 3.90 -17.46 -1.59
N GLU A 139 3.91 -16.18 -1.21
CA GLU A 139 4.07 -15.70 0.16
C GLU A 139 2.95 -14.70 0.47
N ILE A 140 2.35 -14.84 1.66
CA ILE A 140 1.40 -13.86 2.18
C ILE A 140 2.12 -13.02 3.25
N VAL A 141 2.38 -11.77 2.91
CA VAL A 141 2.87 -10.78 3.86
C VAL A 141 1.65 -10.18 4.56
N ARG A 142 1.45 -10.56 5.83
CA ARG A 142 0.42 -9.90 6.63
C ARG A 142 0.85 -8.47 6.90
N MET A 143 0.05 -7.50 6.46
CA MET A 143 0.25 -6.11 6.86
C MET A 143 0.16 -6.05 8.39
N ASN A 144 1.29 -5.76 9.03
CA ASN A 144 1.36 -5.66 10.48
C ASN A 144 0.38 -4.56 10.96
N PRO A 145 -0.64 -4.86 11.80
CA PRO A 145 -1.59 -3.87 12.30
C PRO A 145 -0.91 -2.68 12.99
N ILE A 146 0.23 -2.93 13.62
CA ILE A 146 1.07 -1.89 14.23
C ILE A 146 1.64 -0.98 13.13
N LYS A 147 2.21 -1.54 12.06
CA LYS A 147 2.73 -0.75 10.93
C LYS A 147 1.62 0.05 10.26
N MET A 148 0.43 -0.53 10.09
CA MET A 148 -0.73 0.14 9.48
C MET A 148 -1.14 1.43 10.22
N THR A 149 -0.99 1.43 11.54
CA THR A 149 -1.33 2.53 12.45
C THR A 149 -0.12 3.38 12.87
N SER A 150 1.08 3.04 12.37
CA SER A 150 2.31 3.81 12.52
C SER A 150 2.48 4.74 11.32
N ALA A 151 2.17 6.02 11.49
CA ALA A 151 2.19 6.97 10.39
C ALA A 151 3.61 7.19 9.85
N VAL A 152 3.72 7.40 8.53
CA VAL A 152 5.01 7.71 7.87
C VAL A 152 5.72 8.90 8.52
N CYS A 153 4.97 9.87 9.05
CA CYS A 153 5.48 11.06 9.72
C CYS A 153 5.76 10.89 11.23
N GLY A 154 5.64 9.68 11.78
CA GLY A 154 5.89 9.41 13.21
C GLY A 154 4.72 9.71 14.15
N LEU A 155 3.50 9.92 13.62
CA LEU A 155 2.28 9.97 14.43
C LEU A 155 1.79 8.57 14.80
N PHE A 156 1.35 8.41 16.05
CA PHE A 156 0.69 7.22 16.54
C PHE A 156 -0.81 7.29 16.28
N CYS A 157 -1.31 6.66 15.20
CA CYS A 157 -2.73 6.74 14.85
C CYS A 157 -3.71 6.30 15.96
N PRO A 158 -3.40 5.33 16.84
CA PRO A 158 -4.33 4.93 17.90
C PRO A 158 -4.67 6.04 18.90
N SER A 159 -3.85 7.12 19.00
CA SER A 159 -4.18 8.31 19.79
C SER A 159 -4.85 9.44 18.98
N CYS A 160 -5.12 9.24 17.70
CA CYS A 160 -5.83 10.23 16.89
C CYS A 160 -7.31 10.28 17.26
N THR A 161 -7.85 11.49 17.46
CA THR A 161 -9.29 11.70 17.76
C THR A 161 -10.22 11.06 16.72
N VAL A 162 -9.84 11.07 15.43
CA VAL A 162 -10.66 10.49 14.36
C VAL A 162 -10.58 8.96 14.37
N PHE A 163 -9.39 8.41 14.65
CA PHE A 163 -9.20 6.96 14.74
C PHE A 163 -9.93 6.37 15.93
N ILE A 164 -9.82 6.99 17.11
CA ILE A 164 -10.58 6.60 18.31
C ILE A 164 -12.08 6.68 18.02
N ALA A 165 -12.56 7.77 17.41
CA ALA A 165 -13.98 7.92 17.08
C ALA A 165 -14.48 6.85 16.10
N THR A 166 -13.67 6.49 15.10
CA THR A 166 -13.98 5.45 14.11
C THR A 166 -14.17 4.07 14.77
N ASN A 167 -13.36 3.76 15.78
CA ASN A 167 -13.32 2.42 16.38
C ASN A 167 -14.16 2.29 17.66
N GLU A 168 -14.39 3.38 18.38
CA GLU A 168 -14.93 3.31 19.76
C GLU A 168 -16.02 4.32 20.08
N ASP A 169 -16.20 5.39 19.30
CA ASP A 169 -17.11 6.49 19.66
C ASP A 169 -17.82 7.09 18.42
N PRO A 170 -18.93 6.48 17.98
CA PRO A 170 -19.70 6.93 16.83
C PRO A 170 -20.27 8.36 16.98
N GLU A 171 -20.59 8.78 18.21
CA GLU A 171 -21.12 10.13 18.46
C GLU A 171 -20.02 11.20 18.33
N ARG A 172 -18.81 10.90 18.80
CA ARG A 172 -17.62 11.73 18.53
C ARG A 172 -17.35 11.79 17.03
N LEU A 173 -17.53 10.69 16.29
CA LEU A 173 -17.32 10.65 14.84
C LEU A 173 -18.30 11.58 14.11
N LYS A 174 -19.59 11.56 14.47
CA LYS A 174 -20.61 12.47 13.91
C LYS A 174 -20.25 13.95 14.14
N LYS A 175 -19.80 14.30 15.35
CA LYS A 175 -19.36 15.68 15.67
C LYS A 175 -18.15 16.09 14.82
N LEU A 176 -17.15 15.21 14.71
CA LEU A 176 -15.96 15.46 13.89
C LEU A 176 -16.32 15.62 12.42
N ALA A 177 -17.25 14.84 11.88
CA ALA A 177 -17.71 14.95 10.51
C ALA A 177 -18.28 16.35 10.20
N VAL A 178 -19.08 16.91 11.11
CA VAL A 178 -19.58 18.29 11.01
C VAL A 178 -18.44 19.30 11.03
N THR A 179 -17.50 19.19 11.98
CA THR A 179 -16.34 20.09 12.10
C THR A 179 -15.44 20.05 10.86
N LEU A 180 -15.25 18.86 10.28
CA LEU A 180 -14.41 18.62 9.11
C LEU A 180 -15.14 18.88 7.78
N LYS A 181 -16.44 19.20 7.83
CA LYS A 181 -17.31 19.38 6.65
C LYS A 181 -17.28 18.15 5.73
N GLN A 182 -17.44 16.97 6.33
CA GLN A 182 -17.41 15.65 5.70
C GLN A 182 -18.66 14.87 6.05
N THR A 183 -18.99 13.84 5.28
CA THR A 183 -19.93 12.82 5.76
C THR A 183 -19.29 11.96 6.86
N VAL A 184 -20.10 11.21 7.60
CA VAL A 184 -19.58 10.28 8.61
C VAL A 184 -18.67 9.25 7.95
N GLU A 185 -19.07 8.70 6.80
CA GLU A 185 -18.34 7.72 6.02
C GLU A 185 -17.00 8.26 5.52
N GLU A 186 -16.96 9.53 5.08
CA GLU A 186 -15.71 10.19 4.66
C GLU A 186 -14.75 10.45 5.83
N THR A 187 -15.28 10.51 7.05
CA THR A 187 -14.51 10.73 8.28
C THR A 187 -13.91 9.44 8.84
N HIS A 188 -14.40 8.26 8.43
CA HIS A 188 -13.84 6.98 8.86
C HIS A 188 -12.34 6.87 8.51
N CYS A 189 -11.54 6.46 9.50
CA CYS A 189 -10.10 6.31 9.36
C CYS A 189 -9.61 5.03 10.05
N GLN A 190 -8.93 4.16 9.29
CA GLN A 190 -8.37 2.88 9.75
C GLN A 190 -6.84 2.90 9.91
N GLY A 191 -6.23 4.10 9.93
CA GLY A 191 -4.80 4.29 10.13
C GLY A 191 -4.10 4.87 8.90
N CYS A 192 -2.91 5.43 9.10
CA CYS A 192 -2.18 6.19 8.08
C CYS A 192 -1.88 5.37 6.81
N ARG A 193 -1.56 4.09 6.96
CA ARG A 193 -1.22 3.22 5.83
C ARG A 193 -2.39 2.38 5.32
N SER A 194 -3.56 2.51 5.94
CA SER A 194 -4.78 1.83 5.48
C SER A 194 -5.34 2.49 4.22
N LYS A 195 -6.20 1.76 3.49
CA LYS A 195 -6.94 2.33 2.35
C LYS A 195 -7.94 3.42 2.79
N HIS A 196 -8.55 3.23 3.96
CA HIS A 196 -9.61 4.10 4.46
C HIS A 196 -9.06 5.17 5.41
N LYS A 197 -8.95 6.39 4.91
CA LYS A 197 -8.45 7.57 5.64
C LYS A 197 -9.45 8.72 5.58
N THR A 198 -9.47 9.53 6.64
CA THR A 198 -10.10 10.86 6.62
C THR A 198 -9.51 11.72 5.50
N ALA A 199 -10.27 12.66 4.94
CA ALA A 199 -9.85 13.41 3.75
C ALA A 199 -8.53 14.18 3.95
N TYR A 200 -8.23 14.65 5.16
CA TYR A 200 -6.95 15.31 5.45
C TYR A 200 -5.76 14.37 5.25
N CYS A 201 -5.88 13.11 5.69
CA CYS A 201 -4.83 12.10 5.54
C CYS A 201 -4.82 11.46 4.14
N ARG A 202 -5.94 11.50 3.43
CA ARG A 202 -6.07 10.96 2.05
C ARG A 202 -5.18 11.71 1.06
N ASN A 203 -5.02 13.02 1.24
CA ASN A 203 -4.20 13.88 0.39
C ASN A 203 -2.82 14.20 1.00
N CYS A 204 -2.31 13.34 1.89
CA CYS A 204 -1.03 13.55 2.56
C CYS A 204 0.14 13.34 1.59
N THR A 205 0.86 14.41 1.29
CA THR A 205 2.06 14.43 0.42
C THR A 205 3.21 13.58 0.96
N MET A 206 3.35 13.48 2.30
CA MET A 206 4.43 12.71 2.94
C MET A 206 4.30 11.20 2.70
N ILE A 207 3.07 10.66 2.58
CA ILE A 207 2.86 9.23 2.26
C ILE A 207 3.38 8.93 0.86
N GLU A 208 3.04 9.78 -0.11
CA GLU A 208 3.48 9.61 -1.48
C GLU A 208 5.01 9.80 -1.61
N CYS A 209 5.57 10.79 -0.92
CA CYS A 209 7.01 11.02 -0.88
C CYS A 209 7.77 9.81 -0.32
N ALA A 210 7.30 9.23 0.79
CA ALA A 210 7.91 8.03 1.38
C ALA A 210 7.86 6.84 0.40
N ARG A 211 6.71 6.64 -0.27
CA ARG A 211 6.54 5.61 -1.30
C ARG A 211 7.52 5.79 -2.47
N GLN A 212 7.64 6.99 -3.00
CA GLN A 212 8.53 7.31 -4.13
C GLN A 212 10.01 7.14 -3.78
N LYS A 213 10.39 7.49 -2.54
CA LYS A 213 11.76 7.32 -2.04
C LYS A 213 12.06 5.90 -1.55
N GLY A 214 11.06 5.01 -1.53
CA GLY A 214 11.22 3.63 -1.04
C GLY A 214 11.56 3.55 0.46
N ILE A 215 11.15 4.54 1.24
CA ILE A 215 11.38 4.60 2.70
C ILE A 215 10.08 4.35 3.45
N GLU A 216 10.19 3.83 4.66
CA GLU A 216 9.03 3.51 5.49
C GLU A 216 8.63 4.70 6.36
N PHE A 217 9.59 5.40 6.94
CA PHE A 217 9.33 6.54 7.81
C PHE A 217 10.11 7.77 7.35
N CYS A 218 9.54 8.97 7.52
CA CYS A 218 10.21 10.22 7.14
C CYS A 218 11.58 10.37 7.79
N GLY A 219 11.79 9.84 9.00
CA GLY A 219 13.08 9.83 9.70
C GLY A 219 14.20 9.02 9.04
N GLU A 220 13.88 8.19 8.03
CA GLU A 220 14.86 7.48 7.20
C GLU A 220 15.37 8.35 6.03
N CYS A 221 14.71 9.46 5.74
CA CYS A 221 15.10 10.36 4.66
C CYS A 221 16.37 11.14 5.03
N GLU A 222 17.32 11.22 4.11
CA GLU A 222 18.54 12.02 4.28
C GLU A 222 18.27 13.51 4.50
N GLU A 223 17.15 14.02 3.96
CA GLU A 223 16.71 15.41 4.11
C GLU A 223 15.93 15.64 5.42
N PHE A 224 15.73 14.61 6.24
CA PHE A 224 14.95 14.74 7.47
C PHE A 224 15.70 15.53 8.55
N PRO A 225 15.06 16.48 9.23
CA PRO A 225 13.70 16.97 9.01
C PRO A 225 13.63 18.02 7.87
N CYS A 226 12.87 17.71 6.81
CA CYS A 226 12.67 18.61 5.67
C CYS A 226 11.64 19.72 5.97
N ALA A 227 11.52 20.70 5.08
CA ALA A 227 10.63 21.85 5.29
C ALA A 227 9.14 21.46 5.46
N GLU A 228 8.70 20.44 4.71
CA GLU A 228 7.32 19.95 4.75
C GLU A 228 6.95 19.42 6.16
N ILE A 229 7.74 18.49 6.71
CA ILE A 229 7.45 17.91 8.02
C ILE A 229 7.66 18.91 9.15
N LYS A 230 8.59 19.87 9.03
CA LYS A 230 8.74 20.98 9.98
C LYS A 230 7.49 21.85 10.04
N THR A 231 6.96 22.23 8.88
CA THR A 231 5.73 23.01 8.78
C THR A 231 4.56 22.21 9.35
N PHE A 232 4.45 20.94 8.98
CA PHE A 232 3.43 20.04 9.50
C PHE A 232 3.45 19.96 11.03
N GLN A 233 4.63 19.75 11.62
CA GLN A 233 4.85 19.65 13.07
C GLN A 233 4.36 20.89 13.82
N ALA A 234 4.72 22.08 13.34
CA ALA A 234 4.47 23.34 14.03
C ALA A 234 2.97 23.73 14.13
N LEU A 235 2.11 23.15 13.29
CA LEU A 235 0.71 23.59 13.17
C LEU A 235 -0.20 23.12 14.29
N LYS A 236 0.08 21.99 14.96
CA LYS A 236 -0.88 21.37 15.88
C LYS A 236 -0.20 20.69 17.08
N PRO A 237 -0.73 20.83 18.30
CA PRO A 237 -0.16 20.20 19.48
C PRO A 237 0.00 18.70 19.40
N HIS A 238 -0.88 17.95 18.73
CA HIS A 238 -0.77 16.48 18.60
C HIS A 238 0.43 16.00 17.76
N ARG A 239 1.27 16.92 17.26
CA ARG A 239 2.43 16.65 16.41
C ARG A 239 3.73 16.99 17.12
N ILE A 240 3.72 17.33 18.40
CA ILE A 240 4.92 17.79 19.10
C ILE A 240 6.03 16.71 19.07
N ASP A 241 5.65 15.45 19.29
CA ASP A 241 6.60 14.34 19.47
C ASP A 241 7.27 13.86 18.18
N LEU A 242 6.97 14.39 16.98
CA LEU A 242 7.42 13.78 15.72
C LEU A 242 8.94 13.56 15.63
N TRP A 243 9.75 14.48 16.17
CA TRP A 243 11.21 14.33 16.22
C TRP A 243 11.63 13.16 17.10
N GLN A 244 11.04 13.05 18.29
CA GLN A 244 11.32 11.99 19.25
C GLN A 244 10.80 10.65 18.73
N SER A 245 9.60 10.61 18.13
CA SER A 245 9.06 9.42 17.49
C SER A 245 9.99 8.89 16.41
N HIS A 246 10.48 9.75 15.52
CA HIS A 246 11.39 9.31 14.46
C HIS A 246 12.75 8.85 14.98
N GLN A 247 13.32 9.55 15.96
CA GLN A 247 14.52 9.10 16.64
C GLN A 247 14.28 7.72 17.26
N ARG A 248 13.16 7.53 17.96
CA ARG A 248 12.86 6.29 18.66
C ARG A 248 12.61 5.13 17.70
N ILE A 249 11.86 5.35 16.61
CA ILE A 249 11.65 4.35 15.55
C ILE A 249 12.99 3.89 14.98
N LYS A 250 13.96 4.79 14.79
CA LYS A 250 15.30 4.44 14.30
C LYS A 250 16.11 3.63 15.32
N GLU A 251 15.94 3.91 16.61
CA GLU A 251 16.67 3.22 17.68
C GLU A 251 16.13 1.82 17.98
N VAL A 252 14.81 1.65 18.01
CA VAL A 252 14.17 0.41 18.51
C VAL A 252 13.18 -0.25 17.56
N GLY A 253 12.99 0.30 16.36
CA GLY A 253 11.98 -0.17 15.42
C GLY A 253 10.56 0.33 15.76
N TYR A 254 9.67 0.25 14.78
CA TYR A 254 8.32 0.79 14.91
C TYR A 254 7.43 -0.05 15.83
N GLU A 255 7.67 -1.37 15.96
CA GLU A 255 6.88 -2.21 16.87
C GLU A 255 7.06 -1.79 18.34
N GLN A 256 8.31 -1.65 18.77
CA GLN A 256 8.60 -1.25 20.14
C GLN A 256 8.16 0.20 20.39
N TRP A 257 8.46 1.12 19.47
CA TRP A 257 7.97 2.49 19.55
C TRP A 257 6.45 2.57 19.70
N ALA A 258 5.69 1.78 18.94
CA ALA A 258 4.23 1.80 19.03
C ALA A 258 3.73 1.29 20.40
N GLY A 259 4.40 0.30 21.00
CA GLY A 259 4.13 -0.14 22.37
C GLY A 259 4.34 0.99 23.38
N GLU A 260 5.47 1.69 23.28
CA GLU A 260 5.81 2.84 24.13
C GLU A 260 4.80 3.99 23.94
N MET A 261 4.37 4.29 22.71
CA MET A 261 3.35 5.30 22.45
C MET A 261 1.97 4.90 22.98
N SER A 262 1.64 3.61 22.98
CA SER A 262 0.41 3.11 23.60
C SER A 262 0.39 3.46 25.09
N GLU A 263 1.48 3.20 25.81
CA GLU A 263 1.62 3.59 27.22
C GLU A 263 1.61 5.12 27.40
N HIS A 264 2.27 5.85 26.50
CA HIS A 264 2.36 7.32 26.54
C HIS A 264 0.99 8.02 26.46
N TYR A 265 0.06 7.45 25.68
CA TYR A 265 -1.31 7.96 25.52
C TYR A 265 -2.35 7.23 26.38
N ALA A 266 -1.97 6.18 27.11
CA ALA A 266 -2.86 5.45 27.99
C ALA A 266 -3.12 6.22 29.29
N CYS A 267 -4.35 6.10 29.80
CA CYS A 267 -4.67 6.56 31.14
C CYS A 267 -3.89 5.75 32.19
N PRO A 268 -3.25 6.39 33.18
CA PRO A 268 -2.50 5.68 34.20
C PRO A 268 -3.39 4.83 35.14
N ILE A 269 -4.70 5.08 35.17
CA ILE A 269 -5.66 4.38 36.04
C ILE A 269 -6.36 3.22 35.33
N CYS A 270 -6.91 3.48 34.13
CA CYS A 270 -7.76 2.51 33.42
C CYS A 270 -7.20 2.05 32.08
N HIS A 271 -5.98 2.48 31.72
CA HIS A 271 -5.26 2.16 30.49
C HIS A 271 -5.99 2.48 29.18
N THR A 272 -7.10 3.23 29.25
CA THR A 272 -7.81 3.68 28.05
C THR A 272 -6.93 4.65 27.29
N LEU A 273 -6.73 4.42 25.99
CA LEU A 273 -6.06 5.37 25.11
C LEU A 273 -6.88 6.65 24.98
N ASN A 274 -6.21 7.77 25.21
CA ASN A 274 -6.78 9.11 25.07
C ASN A 274 -6.09 9.83 23.91
N SER A 275 -6.81 10.72 23.25
CA SER A 275 -6.20 11.59 22.26
C SER A 275 -5.39 12.71 22.90
N ALA A 276 -4.53 13.34 22.11
CA ALA A 276 -3.79 14.54 22.49
C ALA A 276 -4.69 15.73 22.95
N TYR A 277 -6.01 15.67 22.72
CA TYR A 277 -6.95 16.72 23.07
C TYR A 277 -7.95 16.32 24.16
N ASP A 278 -7.95 15.07 24.59
CA ASP A 278 -8.77 14.62 25.70
C ASP A 278 -8.03 15.01 26.99
N LEU A 279 -8.30 16.20 27.56
CA LEU A 279 -7.58 16.68 28.75
C LEU A 279 -7.82 15.79 29.98
N VAL A 280 -9.02 15.22 30.05
CA VAL A 280 -9.50 14.29 31.09
C VAL A 280 -9.77 12.95 30.43
N CYS A 281 -9.46 11.85 31.12
CA CYS A 281 -9.64 10.51 30.56
C CYS A 281 -11.10 10.27 30.19
N ARG A 282 -11.33 9.91 28.92
CA ARG A 282 -12.67 9.71 28.34
C ARG A 282 -13.49 8.57 28.98
N LYS A 283 -12.86 7.71 29.78
CA LYS A 283 -13.52 6.55 30.42
C LYS A 283 -13.65 6.68 31.93
N CYS A 284 -12.59 7.09 32.65
CA CYS A 284 -12.59 7.09 34.12
C CYS A 284 -12.52 8.48 34.76
N GLY A 285 -12.35 9.55 33.99
CA GLY A 285 -12.31 10.91 34.54
C GLY A 285 -10.97 11.36 35.14
N ASN A 286 -9.88 10.59 35.03
CA ASN A 286 -8.55 11.01 35.50
C ASN A 286 -8.03 12.27 34.77
N ASP A 287 -7.44 13.24 35.49
CA ASP A 287 -6.77 14.43 34.95
C ASP A 287 -5.33 14.49 35.51
N PRO A 288 -4.29 14.53 34.65
CA PRO A 288 -4.36 14.51 33.18
C PRO A 288 -4.78 13.15 32.64
N SER A 289 -5.37 13.13 31.44
CA SER A 289 -5.86 11.89 30.84
C SER A 289 -4.76 10.85 30.59
N CYS A 290 -3.56 11.30 30.23
CA CYS A 290 -2.37 10.50 29.95
C CYS A 290 -1.10 11.35 30.05
N LYS A 291 0.07 10.70 29.96
CA LYS A 291 1.40 11.34 30.07
C LYS A 291 1.64 12.39 28.98
N TYR A 292 1.17 12.15 27.75
CA TYR A 292 1.25 13.16 26.67
C TYR A 292 0.61 14.48 27.06
N VAL A 293 -0.61 14.40 27.59
CA VAL A 293 -1.41 15.57 27.98
C VAL A 293 -0.78 16.27 29.18
N GLU A 294 -0.21 15.53 30.13
CA GLU A 294 0.53 16.08 31.26
C GLU A 294 1.69 16.98 30.78
N ILE A 295 2.54 16.46 29.89
CA ILE A 295 3.74 17.15 29.41
C ILE A 295 3.38 18.36 28.53
N ASN A 296 2.34 18.24 27.70
CA ASN A 296 2.00 19.23 26.68
C ASN A 296 0.80 20.12 27.02
N LYS A 297 0.34 20.11 28.29
CA LYS A 297 -0.93 20.74 28.74
C LYS A 297 -1.06 22.19 28.29
N GLU A 298 -0.01 22.99 28.46
CA GLU A 298 -0.02 24.41 28.12
C GLU A 298 -0.23 24.64 26.61
N ALA A 299 0.52 23.94 25.77
CA ALA A 299 0.41 24.03 24.31
C ALA A 299 -0.97 23.58 23.81
N ILE A 300 -1.51 22.51 24.38
CA ILE A 300 -2.84 21.98 24.05
C ILE A 300 -3.93 23.00 24.43
N VAL A 301 -3.92 23.51 25.66
CA VAL A 301 -4.92 24.47 26.15
C VAL A 301 -4.85 25.78 25.36
N SER A 302 -3.65 26.28 25.08
CA SER A 302 -3.44 27.48 24.25
C SER A 302 -4.04 27.30 22.85
N HIS A 303 -3.84 26.14 22.23
CA HIS A 303 -4.41 25.84 20.91
C HIS A 303 -5.94 25.77 20.93
N ILE A 304 -6.53 25.08 21.91
CA ILE A 304 -7.98 24.95 22.04
C ILE A 304 -8.61 26.33 22.20
N ARG A 305 -8.07 27.20 23.07
CA ARG A 305 -8.57 28.56 23.29
C ARG A 305 -8.54 29.45 22.05
N ARG A 306 -7.59 29.25 21.13
CA ARG A 306 -7.50 30.01 19.86
C ARG A 306 -8.47 29.52 18.79
N THR A 307 -9.06 28.34 18.98
CA THR A 307 -9.89 27.65 17.97
C THR A 307 -11.38 27.67 18.35
N LEU A 308 -11.70 28.06 19.59
CA LEU A 308 -13.04 28.38 20.08
C LEU A 308 -13.39 29.83 19.74
#